data_AF-A0A5D0VVU4-F1
#
_entry.id   AF-A0A5D0VVU4-F1
#
_cell.length_a   1.000
_cell.length_b   1.000
_cell.length_c   1.000
_cell.angle_alpha   90.00
_cell.angle_beta   90.00
_cell.angle_gamma   90.00
#
_symmetry.space_group_name_H-M   'P 1'
#
loop_
_entity.id
_entity.type
_entity.pdbx_description
1 polymer ?
#
loop_
_entity_poly.entity_id
_entity_poly.type
_entity_poly.pdbx_seq_one_letter_code
_entity_poly.pdbx_strand_id
1 'polypeptide(L)'
;MKRTVAIGFIGATLDRLGKGAARWQKWRPSIGLCQQPDLLIDRLELIHGNDARDLGLAERIRADIAAVSPHTEVRLQQMELRNPWDFEEVYGALHDFVSAYPFD
;
A
#
# COMPACT_ATOMS: atom_id res chain seq x y z
N MET A 1 21.69 -7.61 -7.06
CA MET A 1 20.36 -8.09 -7.51
C MET A 1 19.46 -6.87 -7.65
N LYS A 2 18.63 -6.78 -8.70
CA LYS A 2 17.65 -5.69 -8.80
C LYS A 2 16.55 -5.93 -7.77
N ARG A 3 16.11 -4.89 -7.06
CA ARG A 3 14.99 -4.96 -6.12
C ARG A 3 13.67 -4.73 -6.86
N THR A 4 12.68 -5.55 -6.56
CA THR A 4 11.30 -5.36 -7.05
C THR A 4 10.56 -4.45 -6.08
N VAL A 5 10.16 -3.27 -6.55
CA VAL A 5 9.42 -2.29 -5.77
C VAL A 5 8.03 -2.13 -6.35
N ALA A 6 7.01 -2.26 -5.50
CA ALA A 6 5.63 -1.94 -5.84
C ALA A 6 5.24 -0.60 -5.20
N ILE A 7 4.43 0.19 -5.91
CA ILE A 7 3.88 1.46 -5.43
C ILE A 7 2.37 1.38 -5.62
N GLY A 8 1.60 1.66 -4.58
CA GLY A 8 0.14 1.60 -4.68
C GLY A 8 -0.56 2.27 -3.51
N PHE A 9 -1.80 2.69 -3.75
CA PHE A 9 -2.69 3.18 -2.70
C PHE A 9 -3.20 2.03 -1.83
N ILE A 10 -3.48 2.32 -0.56
CA ILE A 10 -4.25 1.42 0.28
C ILE A 10 -5.56 1.02 -0.39
N GLY A 11 -5.93 -0.26 -0.31
CA GLY A 11 -7.25 -0.72 -0.72
C GLY A 11 -8.32 -0.28 0.29
N ALA A 12 -8.67 1.01 0.29
CA ALA A 12 -9.50 1.66 1.32
C ALA A 12 -10.83 0.93 1.62
N THR A 13 -11.35 0.20 0.63
CA THR A 13 -12.53 -0.68 0.74
C THR A 13 -12.14 -2.13 1.03
N LEU A 14 -11.42 -2.81 0.12
CA LEU A 14 -11.20 -4.25 0.19
C LEU A 14 -10.21 -4.67 1.29
N ASP A 15 -9.12 -3.93 1.48
CA ASP A 15 -8.14 -4.24 2.52
C ASP A 15 -8.68 -4.00 3.93
N ARG A 16 -9.79 -3.26 4.06
CA ARG A 16 -10.48 -2.99 5.31
C ARG A 16 -11.46 -4.10 5.71
N LEU A 17 -11.78 -5.03 4.81
CA LEU A 17 -12.79 -6.06 5.05
C LEU A 17 -12.34 -7.09 6.10
N GLY A 18 -13.31 -7.50 6.92
CA GLY A 18 -13.11 -8.51 7.97
C GLY A 18 -12.62 -7.92 9.29
N LYS A 19 -12.99 -8.58 10.40
CA LYS A 19 -12.54 -8.23 11.76
C LYS A 19 -11.79 -9.41 12.37
N GLY A 20 -10.76 -9.11 13.16
CA GLY A 20 -9.94 -10.16 13.79
C GLY A 20 -9.44 -11.17 12.76
N ALA A 21 -9.46 -12.46 13.10
CA ALA A 21 -9.00 -13.53 12.21
C ALA A 21 -9.81 -13.68 10.91
N ALA A 22 -11.07 -13.23 10.88
CA ALA A 22 -11.92 -13.37 9.69
C ALA A 22 -11.42 -12.56 8.48
N ARG A 23 -10.50 -11.59 8.69
CA ARG A 23 -9.88 -10.82 7.60
C ARG A 23 -9.08 -11.68 6.62
N TRP A 24 -8.54 -12.81 7.08
CA TRP A 24 -7.78 -13.75 6.24
C TRP A 24 -8.66 -14.53 5.24
N GLN A 25 -9.99 -14.48 5.40
CA GLN A 25 -10.95 -15.08 4.48
C GLN A 25 -11.45 -14.08 3.42
N LYS A 26 -10.98 -12.83 3.47
CA LYS A 26 -11.36 -11.79 2.52
C LYS A 26 -10.22 -11.56 1.53
N TRP A 27 -10.58 -11.28 0.29
CA TRP A 27 -9.59 -10.83 -0.68
C TRP A 27 -9.15 -9.41 -0.35
N ARG A 28 -7.85 -9.25 -0.09
CA ARG A 28 -7.21 -8.01 0.35
C ARG A 28 -6.06 -7.71 -0.61
N PRO A 29 -6.24 -6.82 -1.61
CA PRO A 29 -5.33 -6.70 -2.74
C PRO A 29 -3.89 -6.36 -2.35
N SER A 30 -3.66 -5.47 -1.37
CA SER A 30 -2.30 -5.11 -0.95
C SER A 30 -1.57 -6.30 -0.30
N ILE A 31 -2.31 -7.14 0.43
CA ILE A 31 -1.78 -8.37 1.03
C ILE A 31 -1.52 -9.41 -0.06
N GLY A 32 -2.51 -9.61 -0.95
CA GLY A 32 -2.44 -10.58 -2.02
C GLY A 32 -1.28 -10.33 -2.98
N LEU A 33 -0.95 -9.07 -3.26
CA LEU A 33 0.23 -8.68 -4.05
C LEU A 33 1.53 -9.24 -3.44
N CYS A 34 1.67 -9.16 -2.12
CA CYS A 34 2.87 -9.65 -1.41
C CYS A 34 2.83 -11.17 -1.14
N GLN A 35 1.76 -11.87 -1.53
CA GLN A 35 1.61 -13.32 -1.40
C GLN A 35 1.86 -14.07 -2.71
N GLN A 36 2.20 -13.37 -3.79
CA GLN A 36 2.40 -14.00 -5.10
C GLN A 36 3.66 -14.88 -5.08
N PRO A 37 3.57 -16.18 -5.40
CA PRO A 37 4.72 -17.09 -5.34
C PRO A 37 5.79 -16.77 -6.39
N ASP A 38 5.38 -16.23 -7.54
CA ASP A 38 6.25 -15.95 -8.69
C ASP A 38 6.71 -14.49 -8.76
N LEU A 39 6.30 -13.65 -7.82
CA LEU A 39 6.66 -12.23 -7.76
C LEU A 39 7.08 -11.83 -6.35
N LEU A 40 8.39 -11.91 -6.10
CA LEU A 40 8.98 -11.45 -4.86
C LEU A 40 8.99 -9.92 -4.81
N ILE A 41 8.21 -9.33 -3.91
CA ILE A 41 8.22 -7.88 -3.65
C ILE A 41 9.21 -7.60 -2.53
N ASP A 42 10.33 -6.94 -2.84
CA ASP A 42 11.31 -6.50 -1.84
C ASP A 42 10.78 -5.32 -1.03
N ARG A 43 10.05 -4.40 -1.69
CA ARG A 43 9.51 -3.19 -1.06
C ARG A 43 8.13 -2.81 -1.61
N LEU A 44 7.22 -2.43 -0.72
CA LEU A 44 5.93 -1.82 -1.05
C LEU A 44 5.88 -0.40 -0.50
N GLU A 45 5.81 0.59 -1.39
CA GLU A 45 5.43 1.96 -1.06
C GLU A 45 3.90 2.03 -1.00
N LEU A 46 3.36 2.09 0.22
CA LEU A 46 1.93 2.04 0.48
C LEU A 46 1.40 3.45 0.74
N ILE A 47 0.73 4.02 -0.25
CA ILE A 47 0.19 5.37 -0.22
C ILE A 47 -1.12 5.41 0.57
N HIS A 48 -1.25 6.34 1.50
CA HIS A 48 -2.46 6.53 2.30
C HIS A 48 -2.80 8.02 2.51
N GLY A 49 -4.08 8.30 2.78
CA GLY A 49 -4.54 9.64 3.14
C GLY A 49 -4.02 10.11 4.51
N ASN A 50 -4.22 11.40 4.82
CA ASN A 50 -3.76 12.00 6.08
C ASN A 50 -4.66 11.67 7.29
N ASP A 51 -5.85 11.10 7.08
CA ASP A 51 -6.79 10.84 8.16
C ASP A 51 -6.37 9.64 9.03
N ALA A 52 -6.78 9.65 10.30
CA ALA A 52 -6.41 8.62 11.26
C ALA A 52 -6.95 7.22 10.89
N ARG A 53 -8.06 7.16 10.15
CA ARG A 53 -8.70 5.91 9.72
C ARG A 53 -7.89 5.23 8.61
N ASP A 54 -7.24 6.02 7.76
CA ASP A 54 -6.38 5.55 6.68
C ASP A 54 -5.00 5.17 7.19
N LEU A 55 -4.40 5.99 8.07
CA LEU A 55 -3.16 5.60 8.76
C LEU A 55 -3.33 4.29 9.53
N GLY A 56 -4.42 4.14 10.29
CA GLY A 56 -4.70 2.90 11.01
C GLY A 56 -4.92 1.67 10.09
N LEU A 57 -5.42 1.87 8.87
CA LEU A 57 -5.51 0.80 7.88
C LEU A 57 -4.13 0.48 7.29
N ALA A 58 -3.34 1.48 6.94
CA ALA A 58 -2.00 1.34 6.39
C ALA A 58 -1.08 0.56 7.34
N GLU A 59 -1.10 0.90 8.62
CA GLU A 59 -0.35 0.18 9.67
C GLU A 59 -0.78 -1.28 9.81
N ARG A 60 -2.09 -1.55 9.72
CA ARG A 60 -2.61 -2.92 9.72
C ARG A 60 -2.17 -3.70 8.49
N ILE A 61 -2.21 -3.08 7.30
CA ILE A 61 -1.74 -3.71 6.06
C ILE A 61 -0.26 -4.06 6.19
N ARG A 62 0.59 -3.13 6.66
CA ARG A 62 2.01 -3.36 6.94
C ARG A 62 2.24 -4.54 7.88
N ALA A 63 1.52 -4.60 9.00
CA ALA A 63 1.64 -5.71 9.95
C ALA A 63 1.19 -7.05 9.37
N ASP A 64 0.09 -7.06 8.60
CA ASP A 64 -0.41 -8.28 7.96
C ASP A 64 0.53 -8.75 6.84
N ILE A 65 1.17 -7.84 6.08
CA ILE A 65 2.20 -8.17 5.09
C ILE A 65 3.42 -8.80 5.78
N ALA A 66 3.90 -8.22 6.88
CA ALA A 66 5.04 -8.77 7.61
C ALA A 66 4.80 -10.22 8.11
N ALA A 67 3.53 -10.59 8.35
CA ALA A 67 3.17 -11.96 8.74
C ALA A 67 3.18 -12.97 7.58
N VAL A 68 2.88 -12.54 6.35
CA VAL A 68 2.77 -13.42 5.17
C VAL A 68 3.97 -13.33 4.22
N SER A 69 4.69 -12.21 4.27
CA SER A 69 5.87 -11.89 3.47
C SER A 69 6.91 -11.16 4.33
N PRO A 70 7.63 -11.87 5.21
CA PRO A 70 8.55 -11.25 6.18
C PRO A 70 9.74 -10.50 5.55
N HIS A 71 10.02 -10.76 4.27
CA HIS A 71 11.10 -10.12 3.53
C HIS A 71 10.68 -8.80 2.86
N THR A 72 9.38 -8.55 2.72
CA THR A 72 8.86 -7.33 2.10
C THR A 72 8.93 -6.16 3.09
N GLU A 73 9.71 -5.14 2.76
CA GLU A 73 9.68 -3.86 3.45
C GLU A 73 8.43 -3.07 3.04
N VAL A 74 7.59 -2.65 3.99
CA VAL A 74 6.45 -1.77 3.68
C VAL A 74 6.74 -0.38 4.23
N ARG A 75 6.76 0.62 3.34
CA ARG A 75 6.93 2.03 3.68
C ARG A 75 5.62 2.76 3.49
N LEU A 76 5.19 3.49 4.51
CA LEU A 76 3.96 4.25 4.46
C LEU A 76 4.23 5.62 3.87
N GLN A 77 3.51 5.96 2.79
CA GLN A 77 3.65 7.21 2.07
C GLN A 77 2.37 8.03 2.26
N GLN A 78 2.44 9.08 3.06
CA GLN A 78 1.30 9.96 3.27
C GLN A 78 1.12 10.87 2.04
N MET A 79 -0.07 10.84 1.44
CA MET A 79 -0.44 11.69 0.32
C MET A 79 -1.83 12.28 0.57
N GLU A 80 -1.91 13.61 0.64
CA GLU A 80 -3.19 14.30 0.79
C GLU A 80 -3.80 14.54 -0.59
N LEU A 81 -5.02 14.03 -0.78
CA LEU A 81 -5.85 14.26 -1.96
C LEU A 81 -7.18 14.83 -1.47
N ARG A 82 -7.52 16.04 -1.90
CA ARG A 82 -8.79 16.70 -1.56
C ARG A 82 -9.95 16.00 -2.26
N ASN A 83 -9.78 15.66 -3.52
CA ASN A 83 -10.72 14.86 -4.29
C ASN A 83 -9.97 13.71 -4.99
N PRO A 84 -9.98 12.48 -4.45
CA PRO A 84 -9.30 11.34 -5.08
C PRO A 84 -9.91 10.90 -6.43
N TRP A 85 -10.99 11.55 -6.87
CA TRP A 85 -11.60 11.37 -8.19
C TRP A 85 -11.27 12.49 -9.17
N ASP A 86 -10.59 13.55 -8.73
CA ASP A 86 -10.04 14.56 -9.60
C ASP A 86 -8.74 14.05 -10.21
N PHE A 87 -8.78 13.75 -11.51
CA PHE A 87 -7.62 13.20 -12.21
C PHE A 87 -6.43 14.16 -12.28
N GLU A 88 -6.67 15.46 -12.35
CA GLU A 88 -5.58 16.45 -12.41
C GLU A 88 -4.84 16.49 -11.07
N GLU A 89 -5.59 16.54 -9.97
CA GLU A 89 -5.03 16.49 -8.62
C GLU A 89 -4.24 15.19 -8.38
N VAL A 90 -4.84 14.04 -8.69
CA VAL A 90 -4.21 12.73 -8.49
C VAL A 90 -2.94 12.60 -9.34
N TYR A 91 -2.99 13.04 -10.59
CA TYR A 91 -1.83 12.98 -11.47
C TYR A 91 -0.71 13.88 -10.98
N GLY A 92 -1.01 15.12 -10.58
CA GLY A 92 -0.04 16.05 -10.02
C GLY A 92 0.63 15.49 -8.77
N ALA A 93 -0.16 14.98 -7.82
CA ALA A 93 0.37 14.40 -6.58
C ALA A 93 1.25 13.17 -6.82
N LEU A 94 0.84 12.27 -7.73
CA LEU A 94 1.65 11.12 -8.12
C LEU A 94 2.92 11.54 -8.85
N HIS A 95 2.84 12.52 -9.74
CA HIS A 95 3.98 13.08 -10.46
C HIS A 95 5.02 13.67 -9.49
N ASP A 96 4.58 14.45 -8.51
CA ASP A 96 5.44 15.03 -7.48
C ASP A 96 6.07 13.94 -6.61
N PHE A 97 5.29 12.94 -6.22
CA PHE A 97 5.78 11.79 -5.46
C PHE A 97 6.89 11.04 -6.21
N VAL A 98 6.66 10.65 -7.48
CA VAL A 98 7.66 9.91 -8.25
C VAL A 98 8.87 10.77 -8.61
N SER A 99 8.70 12.08 -8.82
CA SER A 99 9.82 12.99 -9.11
C SER A 99 10.76 13.14 -7.92
N ALA A 100 10.25 13.03 -6.69
CA ALA A 100 11.04 13.05 -5.46
C ALA A 100 11.52 11.64 -5.02
N TYR A 101 11.05 10.58 -5.66
CA TYR A 101 11.31 9.21 -5.23
C TYR A 101 12.70 8.72 -5.68
N PRO A 102 13.56 8.25 -4.76
CA PRO A 102 14.86 7.68 -5.13
C PRO A 102 14.66 6.29 -5.75
N PHE A 103 14.75 6.23 -7.09
CA PHE A 103 14.67 4.98 -7.86
C PHE A 103 15.99 4.19 -7.90
N ASP A 104 17.06 4.72 -7.31
CA ASP A 104 18.40 4.14 -7.28
C ASP A 104 18.62 3.08 -6.18
#